data_AF-A0ABD5PAH3-F1
#
_entry.id   AF-A0ABD5PAH3-F1
#
_cell.length_a   1.000
_cell.length_b   1.000
_cell.length_c   1.000
_cell.angle_alpha   90.00
_cell.angle_beta   90.00
_cell.angle_gamma   90.00
#
_symmetry.space_group_name_H-M   'P 1'
#
loop_
_entity.id
_entity.type
_entity.pdbx_description
1 polymer ?
#
loop_
_entity_poly.entity_id
_entity_poly.type
_entity_poly.pdbx_seq_one_letter_code
_entity_poly.pdbx_strand_id
1 'polypeptide(L)' 'MDHRTVGDDIAEAISELEAAIENDGYDELMARDQAYLHEALHYLTLVQRGPEPGADEAEA' A
#
# COMPACT_ATOMS: atom_id res chain seq x y z
N MET A 1 8.38 -15.49 -21.38
CA MET A 1 8.69 -14.60 -20.25
C MET A 1 7.34 -14.17 -19.71
N ASP A 2 7.03 -14.44 -18.45
CA ASP A 2 5.78 -13.97 -17.85
C ASP A 2 5.75 -12.45 -17.92
N HIS A 3 4.72 -11.89 -18.54
CA HIS A 3 4.54 -10.44 -18.61
C HIS A 3 3.85 -9.99 -17.33
N ARG A 4 4.62 -9.86 -16.23
CA ARG A 4 4.17 -9.15 -15.03
C ARG A 4 4.14 -7.65 -15.30
N THR A 5 3.05 -7.01 -14.89
CA THR A 5 2.87 -5.56 -14.95
C THR A 5 3.27 -4.92 -13.62
N VAL A 6 3.54 -3.61 -13.64
CA VAL A 6 3.75 -2.83 -12.41
C VAL A 6 2.55 -2.93 -11.46
N GLY A 7 1.33 -3.03 -12.00
CA GLY A 7 0.12 -3.20 -11.18
C GLY A 7 0.07 -4.57 -10.48
N ASP A 8 0.66 -5.61 -11.07
CA ASP A 8 0.78 -6.92 -10.43
C ASP A 8 1.79 -6.88 -9.28
N ASP A 9 2.90 -6.17 -9.47
CA ASP A 9 3.93 -5.99 -8.44
C ASP A 9 3.40 -5.17 -7.24
N ILE A 10 2.60 -4.13 -7.49
CA ILE A 10 1.97 -3.34 -6.43
C ILE A 10 0.90 -4.16 -5.70
N ALA A 11 0.10 -4.95 -6.41
CA ALA A 11 -0.90 -5.83 -5.79
C ALA A 11 -0.24 -6.88 -4.88
N GLU A 12 0.89 -7.48 -5.30
CA GLU A 12 1.67 -8.39 -4.45
C GLU A 12 2.20 -7.68 -3.21
N ALA A 13 2.82 -6.51 -3.36
CA ALA A 13 3.34 -5.73 -2.24
C ALA A 13 2.26 -5.34 -1.21
N ILE A 14 1.05 -4.98 -1.66
CA ILE A 14 -0.09 -4.73 -0.78
C ILE A 14 -0.44 -6.00 0.00
N SER A 15 -0.59 -7.13 -0.69
CA SER A 15 -0.96 -8.40 -0.04
C SER A 15 0.08 -8.87 0.98
N GLU A 16 1.37 -8.72 0.68
CA GLU A 16 2.45 -9.07 1.62
C GLU A 16 2.44 -8.17 2.86
N LEU A 17 2.15 -6.88 2.67
CA LEU A 17 2.12 -5.90 3.74
C LEU A 17 0.89 -6.08 4.65
N GLU A 18 -0.29 -6.39 4.08
CA GLU A 18 -1.48 -6.78 4.83
C GLU A 18 -1.19 -8.04 5.67
N ALA A 19 -0.57 -9.06 5.07
CA ALA A 19 -0.19 -10.28 5.79
C ALA A 19 0.83 -10.01 6.92
N ALA A 20 1.76 -9.06 6.73
CA ALA A 20 2.70 -8.67 7.76
C ALA A 20 2.04 -7.93 8.93
N ILE A 21 0.99 -7.14 8.67
CA ILE A 21 0.20 -6.43 9.68
C ILE A 21 -0.72 -7.39 10.46
N GLU A 22 -1.26 -8.41 9.81
CA GLU A 22 -2.10 -9.43 10.44
C GLU A 22 -1.31 -10.49 11.22
N ASN A 23 0.03 -10.46 11.15
CA ASN A 23 0.89 -11.43 11.80
C ASN A 23 1.00 -11.19 13.31
N ASP A 24 1.08 -12.27 14.11
CA ASP A 24 1.22 -12.22 15.57
C ASP A 24 2.44 -11.38 16.04
N GLY A 25 3.49 -11.26 15.23
CA GLY A 25 4.68 -10.44 15.54
C GLY A 25 4.52 -8.93 15.29
N TYR A 26 3.41 -8.49 14.69
CA TYR A 26 3.15 -7.09 14.40
C TYR A 26 3.00 -6.25 15.69
N ASP A 27 2.31 -6.81 16.68
CA ASP A 27 2.07 -6.15 17.96
C ASP A 27 3.35 -6.01 18.81
N GLU A 28 4.41 -6.74 18.45
CA GLU A 28 5.74 -6.64 19.09
C GLU A 28 6.57 -5.47 18.56
N LEU A 29 6.18 -4.89 17.42
CA LEU A 29 6.86 -3.74 16.83
C LEU A 29 6.65 -2.47 17.67
N MET A 30 7.59 -1.53 17.55
CA MET A 30 7.37 -0.20 18.09
C MET A 30 6.21 0.48 17.34
N ALA A 31 5.40 1.27 18.05
CA ALA A 31 4.29 2.03 17.46
C ALA A 31 4.68 2.87 16.23
N ARG A 32 5.93 3.35 16.17
CA ARG A 32 6.45 4.06 15.00
C ARG A 32 6.57 3.15 13.77
N ASP A 33 7.05 1.93 13.96
CA ASP A 33 7.27 0.99 12.87
C ASP A 33 5.92 0.45 12.37
N GLN A 34 4.97 0.22 13.28
CA GLN A 34 3.56 -0.05 12.95
C GLN A 34 2.95 1.08 12.09
N ALA A 35 3.17 2.34 12.48
CA ALA A 35 2.69 3.49 11.72
C ALA A 35 3.28 3.54 10.29
N TYR A 36 4.57 3.23 10.12
CA TYR A 36 5.19 3.17 8.80
C TYR A 36 4.61 2.07 7.91
N LEU A 37 4.28 0.91 8.46
CA LEU A 37 3.64 -0.17 7.71
C LEU A 37 2.24 0.24 7.23
N HIS A 38 1.44 0.88 8.09
CA HIS A 38 0.15 1.42 7.69
C HIS A 38 0.25 2.56 6.66
N GLU A 39 1.25 3.44 6.79
CA GLU A 39 1.49 4.52 5.83
C GLU A 39 1.89 3.97 4.45
N ALA A 40 2.79 2.99 4.41
CA ALA A 40 3.17 2.30 3.18
C ALA A 40 1.96 1.62 2.51
N LEU A 41 1.12 0.93 3.28
CA LEU A 41 -0.09 0.27 2.78
C LEU A 41 -1.06 1.30 2.19
N HIS A 42 -1.25 2.43 2.86
CA HIS A 42 -2.10 3.52 2.39
C HIS A 42 -1.64 4.05 1.04
N TYR A 43 -0.36 4.39 0.89
CA TYR A 43 0.16 4.95 -0.35
C TYR A 43 0.17 3.95 -1.50
N LEU A 44 0.53 2.69 -1.26
CA LEU A 44 0.45 1.64 -2.29
C LEU A 44 -1.00 1.46 -2.77
N THR A 45 -1.97 1.48 -1.85
CA THR A 45 -3.39 1.39 -2.20
C THR A 45 -3.87 2.57 -3.06
N LEU A 46 -3.41 3.79 -2.73
CA LEU A 46 -3.71 4.98 -3.55
C LEU A 46 -3.12 4.85 -4.95
N VAL A 47 -1.85 4.44 -5.06
CA VAL A 47 -1.20 4.23 -6.36
C VAL A 47 -1.92 3.16 -7.18
N GLN A 48 -2.33 2.05 -6.56
CA GLN A 48 -3.05 0.97 -7.23
C GLN A 48 -4.41 1.40 -7.79
N ARG A 49 -5.13 2.27 -7.08
CA ARG A 49 -6.43 2.80 -7.51
C ARG A 49 -6.31 3.85 -8.63
N GLY A 50 -5.14 4.46 -8.77
CA GLY A 50 -4.93 5.62 -9.63
C GLY A 50 -5.52 6.90 -9.00
N PRO A 51 -5.30 8.06 -9.64
CA PRO A 51 -5.84 9.33 -9.15
C PRO A 51 -7.36 9.27 -9.06
N GLU A 52 -7.93 9.76 -7.96
CA GLU A 52 -9.38 9.96 -7.88
C GLU A 52 -9.80 10.93 -9.00
N PRO A 53 -10.82 10.58 -9.82
CA PRO A 53 -11.32 11.49 -10.84
C PRO A 53 -11.90 12.74 -10.13
N GLY A 54 -11.15 13.84 -10.17
CA GLY A 54 -11.54 15.12 -9.56
C GLY A 54 -10.47 15.82 -8.71
N ALA A 55 -9.34 15.16 -8.40
CA ALA A 55 -8.27 15.79 -7.62
C ALA A 55 -7.56 16.96 -8.36
N ASP A 56 -7.61 16.97 -9.70
CA ASP A 56 -7.06 18.05 -10.53
C ASP A 56 -8.06 19.20 -10.80
N GLU A 57 -9.35 19.05 -10.48
CA GLU A 57 -10.36 20.09 -10.74
C GLU A 57 -10.53 21.09 -9.59
N ALA A 58 -9.85 20.88 -8.45
CA ALA A 58 -9.93 21.75 -7.28
C ALA A 58 -8.91 22.91 -7.27
N GLU A 59 -7.98 22.96 -8.24
CA GLU A 59 -6.96 24.02 -8.37
C GLU A 59 -6.96 24.69 -9.76
N ALA A 60 -8.14 25.02 -10.31
CA ALA A 60 -8.27 25.83 -11.54
C ALA A 60 -9.00 27.17 -11.30
#